data_AF-A0A1V4KDW6-F1
#
_entry.id   AF-A0A1V4KDW6-F1
#
_cell.length_a   1.000
_cell.length_b   1.000
_cell.length_c   1.000
_cell.angle_alpha   90.00
_cell.angle_beta   90.00
_cell.angle_gamma   90.00
#
_symmetry.space_group_name_H-M   'P 1'
#
loop_
_entity.id
_entity.type
_entity.pdbx_description
1 polymer ?
#
loop_
_entity_poly.entity_id
_entity_poly.type
_entity_poly.pdbx_seq_one_letter_code
_entity_poly.pdbx_strand_id
1 'polypeptide(L)'
;MTVFQILTGEDWNAVMYDGIKSQGGVKGGMVFSVYFIVLTLFGNYTLLNVFLAIAVDNLANAQELTKDEQEEEEAANQKLALQKAKEVAEVSPLSAASMGVTM
;
A
#
# COMPACT_ATOMS: atom_id res chain seq x y z
N MET A 1 7.92 23.12 -16.50
CA MET A 1 9.15 22.51 -15.96
C MET A 1 9.56 23.10 -14.61
N THR A 2 9.54 24.42 -14.41
CA THR A 2 10.00 25.08 -13.17
C THR A 2 9.20 24.75 -11.90
N VAL A 3 7.87 24.65 -11.93
CA VAL A 3 7.08 24.32 -10.72
C VAL A 3 7.32 22.88 -10.27
N PHE A 4 7.37 21.93 -11.20
CA PHE A 4 7.68 20.55 -10.89
C PHE A 4 9.09 20.41 -10.29
N GLN A 5 10.09 21.06 -10.88
CA GLN A 5 11.46 21.12 -10.35
C GLN A 5 11.52 21.69 -8.91
N ILE A 6 10.76 22.74 -8.61
CA ILE A 6 10.67 23.28 -7.24
C ILE A 6 10.05 22.25 -6.28
N LEU A 7 9.00 21.57 -6.72
CA LEU A 7 8.30 20.56 -5.93
C LEU A 7 9.11 19.27 -5.73
N THR A 8 10.04 18.92 -6.63
CA THR A 8 10.99 17.82 -6.41
C THR A 8 12.15 18.22 -5.50
N GLY A 9 12.28 19.50 -5.17
CA GLY A 9 13.38 20.04 -4.36
C GLY A 9 14.70 20.20 -5.11
N GLU A 10 14.70 20.03 -6.43
CA GLU A 10 15.90 20.14 -7.26
C GLU A 10 16.19 21.61 -7.58
N ASP A 11 17.30 22.14 -7.08
CA ASP A 11 17.78 23.51 -7.38
C ASP A 11 16.72 24.61 -7.24
N TRP A 12 15.74 24.41 -6.36
CA TRP A 12 14.62 25.35 -6.14
C TRP A 12 15.12 26.72 -5.65
N ASN A 13 16.24 26.75 -4.93
CA ASN A 13 16.86 27.98 -4.45
C ASN A 13 17.46 28.80 -5.61
N ALA A 14 18.02 28.16 -6.64
CA ALA A 14 18.58 28.81 -7.82
C ALA A 14 17.46 29.44 -8.65
N VAL A 15 16.36 28.70 -8.83
CA VAL A 15 15.14 29.22 -9.49
C VAL A 15 14.58 30.42 -8.72
N MET A 16 14.58 30.38 -7.37
CA MET A 16 14.20 31.52 -6.54
C MET A 16 15.15 32.71 -6.72
N TYR A 17 16.48 32.48 -6.74
CA TYR A 17 17.46 33.55 -6.91
C TYR A 17 17.33 34.24 -8.28
N ASP A 18 17.12 33.47 -9.34
CA ASP A 18 16.85 34.01 -10.68
C ASP A 18 15.53 34.80 -10.70
N GLY A 19 14.51 34.30 -10.00
CA GLY A 19 13.25 35.00 -9.77
C GLY A 19 13.45 36.37 -9.11
N ILE A 20 14.18 36.43 -8.00
CA ILE A 20 14.49 37.67 -7.27
C ILE A 20 15.30 38.63 -8.15
N LYS A 21 16.29 38.11 -8.89
CA LYS A 21 17.14 38.90 -9.78
C LYS A 21 16.33 39.53 -10.91
N SER A 22 15.37 38.80 -11.47
CA SER A 22 14.48 39.31 -12.53
C SER A 22 13.53 40.42 -12.04
N GLN A 23 13.21 40.43 -10.74
CA GLN A 23 12.29 41.40 -10.10
C GLN A 23 13.00 42.64 -9.51
N GLY A 24 14.13 43.05 -10.09
CA GLY A 24 14.88 44.22 -9.62
C GLY A 24 15.90 43.95 -8.50
N GLY A 25 16.22 42.68 -8.26
CA GLY A 25 17.27 42.26 -7.34
C GLY A 25 16.91 42.42 -5.86
N VAL A 26 17.91 42.26 -4.99
CA VAL A 26 17.72 42.10 -3.54
C VAL A 26 16.99 43.28 -2.87
N LYS A 27 17.09 44.50 -3.43
CA LYS A 27 16.46 45.70 -2.86
C LYS A 27 14.93 45.74 -2.94
N GLY A 28 14.31 44.95 -3.82
CA GLY A 28 12.85 44.88 -3.98
C GLY A 28 12.29 43.47 -4.21
N GLY A 29 13.13 42.54 -4.68
CA GLY A 29 12.76 41.18 -5.02
C GLY A 29 12.67 40.21 -3.84
N MET A 30 13.22 40.56 -2.67
CA MET A 30 13.25 39.67 -1.49
C MET A 30 11.85 39.25 -1.03
N VAL A 31 10.83 40.08 -1.19
CA VAL A 31 9.44 39.74 -0.83
C VAL A 31 8.91 38.56 -1.65
N PHE A 32 9.39 38.39 -2.89
CA PHE A 32 8.99 37.27 -3.75
C PHE A 32 9.61 35.94 -3.31
N SER A 33 10.64 35.93 -2.46
CA SER A 33 11.18 34.69 -1.88
C SER A 33 10.13 33.95 -1.04
N VAL A 34 9.19 34.66 -0.43
CA VAL A 34 8.10 34.09 0.37
C VAL A 34 7.24 33.17 -0.49
N TYR A 35 6.95 33.54 -1.74
CA TYR A 35 6.21 32.69 -2.66
C TYR A 35 6.92 31.34 -2.87
N PHE A 36 8.22 31.35 -3.14
CA PHE A 36 9.00 30.13 -3.34
C PHE A 36 9.09 29.29 -2.07
N ILE A 37 9.31 29.91 -0.91
CA ILE A 37 9.38 29.18 0.37
C ILE A 37 8.04 28.51 0.70
N VAL A 38 6.92 29.24 0.56
CA VAL A 38 5.58 28.70 0.80
C VAL A 38 5.27 27.58 -0.20
N LEU A 39 5.57 27.79 -1.49
CA LEU A 39 5.37 26.78 -2.52
C LEU A 39 6.17 25.50 -2.22
N THR A 40 7.45 25.62 -1.85
CA THR A 40 8.29 24.47 -1.50
C THR A 40 7.76 23.74 -0.28
N LEU A 41 7.41 24.45 0.80
CA LEU A 41 6.95 23.81 2.05
C LEU A 41 5.57 23.15 1.90
N PHE A 42 4.56 23.91 1.45
CA PHE A 42 3.20 23.40 1.33
C PHE A 42 3.06 22.43 0.16
N GLY A 43 3.77 22.67 -0.94
CA GLY A 43 3.80 21.77 -2.07
C GLY A 43 4.38 20.41 -1.72
N ASN A 44 5.54 20.37 -1.04
CA ASN A 44 6.12 19.11 -0.57
C ASN A 44 5.25 18.43 0.49
N TYR A 45 4.68 19.18 1.44
CA TYR A 45 3.77 18.61 2.44
C TYR A 45 2.56 17.94 1.77
N THR A 46 1.94 18.63 0.81
CA THR A 46 0.78 18.09 0.08
C THR A 46 1.17 16.86 -0.74
N LEU A 47 2.27 16.92 -1.49
CA LEU A 47 2.74 15.79 -2.29
C LEU A 47 3.11 14.58 -1.44
N LEU A 48 3.85 14.78 -0.34
CA LEU A 48 4.22 13.71 0.58
C LEU A 48 2.99 13.09 1.23
N ASN A 49 2.04 13.90 1.69
CA ASN A 49 0.83 13.37 2.32
C ASN A 49 -0.05 12.61 1.33
N VAL A 50 -0.18 13.09 0.09
CA VAL A 50 -0.91 12.36 -0.96
C VAL A 50 -0.18 11.07 -1.32
N PHE A 51 1.15 11.11 -1.45
CA PHE A 51 1.96 9.92 -1.72
C PHE A 51 1.84 8.88 -0.60
N LEU A 52 1.96 9.30 0.65
CA LEU A 52 1.80 8.44 1.81
C LEU A 52 0.38 7.87 1.92
N ALA A 53 -0.64 8.68 1.67
CA ALA A 53 -2.03 8.21 1.66
C ALA A 53 -2.20 7.09 0.62
N ILE A 54 -1.75 7.32 -0.62
CA ILE A 54 -1.83 6.32 -1.70
C ILE A 54 -1.01 5.06 -1.35
N ALA A 55 0.20 5.22 -0.80
CA ALA A 55 1.07 4.10 -0.44
C ALA A 55 0.47 3.25 0.68
N VAL A 56 -0.14 3.89 1.69
CA VAL A 56 -0.82 3.22 2.80
C VAL A 56 -2.07 2.50 2.29
N ASP A 57 -2.88 3.14 1.45
CA ASP A 57 -4.07 2.53 0.86
C ASP A 57 -3.73 1.29 0.03
N ASN A 58 -2.67 1.38 -0.79
CA ASN A 58 -2.22 0.24 -1.59
C ASN A 58 -1.69 -0.91 -0.70
N LEU A 59 -0.92 -0.59 0.35
CA LEU A 59 -0.41 -1.60 1.28
C LEU A 59 -1.55 -2.28 2.04
N ALA A 60 -2.55 -1.52 2.49
CA ALA A 60 -3.72 -2.07 3.17
C ALA A 60 -4.51 -3.02 2.25
N ASN A 61 -4.77 -2.62 1.01
CA ASN A 61 -5.44 -3.46 0.02
C ASN A 61 -4.65 -4.77 -0.25
N ALA A 62 -3.33 -4.68 -0.42
CA ALA A 62 -2.49 -5.86 -0.64
C ALA A 62 -2.51 -6.82 0.57
N GLN A 63 -2.56 -6.29 1.78
CA GLN A 63 -2.68 -7.09 3.00
C GLN A 63 -4.06 -7.73 3.16
N GLU A 64 -5.14 -7.04 2.76
CA GLU A 64 -6.50 -7.58 2.79
C GLU A 64 -6.66 -8.76 1.84
N LEU A 65 -6.24 -8.59 0.57
CA LEU A 65 -6.21 -9.67 -0.43
C LEU A 65 -5.44 -10.91 0.07
N THR A 66 -4.28 -10.71 0.70
CA THR A 66 -3.47 -11.81 1.23
C THR A 66 -4.18 -12.56 2.37
N LYS A 67 -4.95 -11.85 3.20
CA LYS A 67 -5.71 -12.47 4.30
C LYS A 67 -6.90 -13.26 3.76
N ASP A 68 -7.64 -12.71 2.81
CA ASP A 68 -8.79 -13.38 2.20
C ASP A 68 -8.38 -14.70 1.54
N GLU A 69 -7.25 -14.72 0.83
CA GLU A 69 -6.69 -15.94 0.23
C GLU A 69 -6.31 -16.99 1.29
N GLN A 70 -5.72 -16.57 2.41
CA GLN A 70 -5.37 -17.46 3.51
C GLN A 70 -6.62 -18.05 4.19
N GLU A 71 -7.64 -17.23 4.45
CA GLU A 71 -8.88 -17.68 5.05
C GLU A 71 -9.63 -18.67 4.15
N GLU A 72 -9.63 -18.46 2.83
CA GLU A 72 -10.23 -19.37 1.87
C GLU A 72 -9.48 -20.71 1.80
N GLU A 73 -8.14 -20.69 1.81
CA GLU A 73 -7.32 -21.89 1.85
C GLU A 73 -7.52 -22.68 3.16
N GLU A 74 -7.56 -22.00 4.30
CA GLU A 74 -7.84 -22.62 5.59
C GLU A 74 -9.24 -23.25 5.62
N ALA A 75 -10.26 -22.55 5.12
CA ALA A 75 -11.62 -23.07 5.05
C ALA A 75 -11.72 -24.28 4.10
N ALA A 76 -11.02 -24.27 2.97
CA ALA A 76 -10.94 -25.40 2.05
C ALA A 76 -10.26 -26.61 2.70
N ASN A 77 -9.12 -26.40 3.36
CA ASN A 77 -8.38 -27.44 4.08
C ASN A 77 -9.19 -28.05 5.22
N GLN A 78 -9.92 -27.23 5.99
CA GLN A 78 -10.81 -27.70 7.05
C GLN A 78 -11.96 -28.55 6.48
N LYS A 79 -12.61 -28.11 5.40
CA LYS A 79 -13.68 -28.88 4.73
C LYS A 79 -13.17 -30.22 4.20
N LEU A 80 -11.99 -30.24 3.57
CA LEU A 80 -11.35 -31.46 3.08
C LEU A 80 -11.01 -32.43 4.22
N ALA A 81 -10.46 -31.93 5.33
CA ALA A 81 -10.15 -32.75 6.50
C ALA A 81 -11.43 -33.37 7.10
N LEU A 82 -12.52 -32.60 7.18
CA LEU A 82 -13.80 -33.08 7.71
C LEU A 82 -14.44 -34.15 6.82
N GLN A 83 -14.33 -34.01 5.49
CA GLN A 83 -14.79 -35.02 4.53
C GLN A 83 -13.99 -36.32 4.65
N LYS A 84 -12.65 -36.24 4.71
CA LYS A 84 -11.79 -37.41 4.91
C LYS A 84 -12.12 -38.14 6.23
N ALA A 85 -12.37 -37.40 7.31
CA ALA A 85 -12.74 -37.99 8.60
C ALA A 85 -14.10 -38.72 8.54
N LYS A 86 -15.09 -38.16 7.84
CA LYS A 86 -16.41 -38.82 7.64
C LYS A 86 -16.28 -40.10 6.82
N GLU A 87 -15.50 -40.07 5.73
CA GLU A 87 -15.28 -41.24 4.87
C GLU A 87 -14.64 -42.39 5.67
N VAL A 88 -13.57 -42.11 6.43
CA VAL A 88 -12.90 -43.11 7.30
C VAL A 88 -13.84 -43.69 8.36
N ALA A 89 -14.75 -42.87 8.90
CA ALA A 89 -15.73 -43.30 9.89
C ALA A 89 -16.82 -44.21 9.28
N GLU A 90 -17.24 -44.00 8.03
CA GLU A 90 -18.24 -44.84 7.36
C GLU A 90 -17.68 -46.21 6.93
N VAL A 91 -16.41 -46.32 6.50
CA VAL A 91 -15.83 -47.61 6.12
C VAL A 91 -15.43 -48.51 7.30
N SER A 92 -15.17 -47.96 8.49
CA SER A 92 -14.74 -48.73 9.68
C SER A 92 -15.76 -49.75 10.21
N PRO A 93 -17.06 -49.42 10.41
CA PRO A 93 -18.04 -50.39 10.89
C PRO A 93 -18.43 -51.44 9.82
N LEU A 94 -18.35 -51.09 8.53
CA LEU A 94 -18.73 -52.01 7.44
C LEU A 94 -17.67 -53.09 7.17
N SER A 95 -16.37 -52.78 7.35
CA SER A 95 -15.28 -53.75 7.21
C SER A 95 -15.20 -54.72 8.38
N ALA A 96 -15.54 -54.30 9.60
CA ALA A 96 -15.57 -55.19 10.77
C ALA A 96 -16.74 -56.18 10.72
N ALA A 97 -17.90 -55.76 10.20
CA ALA A 97 -19.07 -56.62 10.07
C ALA A 97 -18.94 -57.69 8.97
N SER A 98 -18.22 -57.42 7.87
CA SER A 98 -18.00 -58.40 6.80
C SER A 98 -16.95 -59.45 7.12
N MET A 99 -15.95 -59.14 7.97
CA MET A 99 -14.96 -60.12 8.44
C MET A 99 -15.46 -61.03 9.57
N GLY A 100 -16.53 -60.66 10.27
CA GLY A 100 -17.15 -61.49 11.31
C GLY A 100 -18.15 -62.52 10.80
N VAL A 101 -18.54 -62.47 9.53
CA VAL A 101 -19.58 -63.36 8.93
C VAL A 101 -18.95 -64.53 8.14
N THR A 102 -17.63 -64.54 7.96
CA THR A 102 -16.89 -65.56 7.17
C THR A 102 -16.07 -66.56 7.98
N MET A 103 -16.26 -66.67 9.30
CA MET A 103 -15.63 -67.70 10.15
C MET A 103 -16.69 -68.51 10.89
#